data_AF-A0A2N0QMK5-F1
#
_entry.id   AF-A0A2N0QMK5-F1
#
_cell.length_a   1.000
_cell.length_b   1.000
_cell.length_c   1.000
_cell.angle_alpha   90.00
_cell.angle_beta   90.00
_cell.angle_gamma   90.00
#
_symmetry.space_group_name_H-M   'P 1'
#
loop_
_entity.id
_entity.type
_entity.pdbx_description
1 polymer ?
#
loop_
_entity_poly.entity_id
_entity_poly.type
_entity_poly.pdbx_seq_one_letter_code
_entity_poly.pdbx_strand_id
1 'polypeptide(L)'
;MSHNRRSCVMHQRTFSQKHCFKDINKKDEPIRDDIPTDFINDKSSHANLLYYRWLNGKSKRITSRRLGISYNSNIQARDFSTTLKTGIKHMYRKCLNKFERNLSPNLRTQKQQDIRFKRSCRRVFNKMRLPSNRKATNQDYLAIARKHHFIFMNNQWIKIPI
;
A
#
# COMPACT_ATOMS: atom_id res chain seq x y z
N MET A 1 20.96 -20.21 -26.19
CA MET A 1 20.83 -21.59 -25.66
C MET A 1 19.51 -21.73 -24.91
N SER A 2 18.48 -22.28 -25.55
CA SER A 2 17.12 -22.45 -25.02
C SER A 2 16.79 -23.93 -24.87
N HIS A 3 17.01 -24.50 -23.68
CA HIS A 3 16.64 -25.90 -23.35
C HIS A 3 16.33 -26.08 -21.85
N ASN A 4 15.54 -25.17 -21.23
CA ASN A 4 15.10 -25.29 -19.83
C ASN A 4 16.19 -25.65 -18.80
N ARG A 5 17.45 -25.31 -19.07
CA ARG A 5 18.58 -25.59 -18.17
C ARG A 5 18.53 -24.59 -17.02
N ARG A 6 18.37 -25.09 -15.79
CA ARG A 6 18.51 -24.28 -14.57
C ARG A 6 19.99 -24.14 -14.26
N SER A 7 20.47 -22.92 -14.03
CA SER A 7 21.84 -22.70 -13.54
C SER A 7 21.97 -23.26 -12.12
N CYS A 8 23.08 -23.93 -11.82
CA CYS A 8 23.39 -24.29 -10.44
C CYS A 8 23.61 -23.02 -9.58
N VAL A 9 23.51 -23.15 -8.26
CA VAL A 9 23.54 -22.02 -7.29
C VAL A 9 24.75 -21.09 -7.52
N MET A 10 25.92 -21.66 -7.83
CA MET A 10 27.14 -20.90 -8.09
C MET A 10 27.08 -20.04 -9.36
N HIS A 11 26.38 -20.51 -10.40
CA HIS A 11 26.27 -19.82 -11.69
C HIS A 11 24.95 -19.05 -11.86
N GLN A 12 24.09 -19.05 -10.84
CA GLN A 12 22.82 -18.33 -10.86
C GLN A 12 23.03 -16.83 -11.00
N ARG A 13 24.05 -16.27 -10.34
CA ARG A 13 24.35 -14.83 -10.39
C ARG A 13 24.75 -14.38 -11.79
N THR A 14 25.66 -15.11 -12.44
CA THR A 14 26.12 -14.85 -13.81
C THR A 14 25.01 -15.09 -14.84
N PHE A 15 24.18 -16.12 -14.65
CA PHE A 15 23.04 -16.38 -15.51
C PHE A 15 21.98 -15.27 -15.43
N SER A 16 21.59 -14.86 -14.20
CA SER A 16 20.64 -13.77 -14.01
C SER A 16 21.12 -12.49 -14.70
N GLN A 17 22.37 -12.09 -14.47
CA GLN A 17 22.94 -10.88 -15.09
C GLN A 17 22.96 -10.93 -16.62
N LYS A 18 23.39 -12.06 -17.21
CA LYS A 18 23.65 -12.14 -18.65
C LYS A 18 22.45 -12.59 -19.49
N HIS A 19 21.44 -13.23 -18.91
CA HIS A 19 20.36 -13.88 -19.66
C HIS A 19 18.94 -13.54 -19.19
N CYS A 20 18.71 -13.14 -17.94
CA CYS A 20 17.34 -12.88 -17.46
C CYS A 20 16.84 -11.45 -17.70
N PHE A 21 17.73 -10.47 -17.95
CA PHE A 21 17.35 -9.05 -18.05
C PHE A 21 17.39 -8.46 -19.46
N LYS A 22 17.67 -9.27 -20.49
CA LYS A 22 17.84 -8.77 -21.87
C LYS A 22 16.51 -8.41 -22.56
N ASP A 23 15.41 -9.06 -22.16
CA ASP A 23 14.10 -8.91 -22.83
C ASP A 23 13.03 -8.35 -21.89
N ILE A 24 13.41 -7.45 -20.97
CA ILE A 24 12.41 -6.73 -20.17
C ILE A 24 11.91 -5.57 -21.03
N ASN A 25 10.71 -5.75 -21.60
CA ASN A 25 9.97 -4.64 -22.21
C ASN A 25 9.95 -3.47 -21.23
N LYS A 26 10.48 -2.31 -21.64
CA LYS A 26 10.31 -1.07 -20.89
C LYS A 26 8.81 -0.85 -20.76
N LYS A 27 8.28 -0.93 -19.55
CA LYS A 27 6.88 -0.56 -19.31
C LYS A 27 6.77 0.92 -19.60
N ASP A 28 5.75 1.31 -20.36
CA ASP A 28 5.35 2.70 -20.46
C ASP A 28 5.17 3.22 -19.02
N GLU A 29 6.06 4.14 -18.62
CA GLU A 29 5.90 4.86 -17.36
C GLU A 29 4.59 5.63 -17.50
N PRO A 30 3.59 5.41 -16.63
CA PRO A 30 2.41 6.25 -16.66
C PRO A 30 2.88 7.69 -16.48
N ILE A 31 2.46 8.57 -17.39
CA ILE A 31 2.77 10.01 -17.32
C ILE A 31 2.44 10.46 -15.90
N ARG A 32 3.47 10.83 -15.16
CA ARG A 32 3.31 11.34 -13.80
C ARG A 32 3.07 12.83 -13.95
N ASP A 33 1.84 13.23 -14.24
CA ASP A 33 1.43 14.64 -14.38
C ASP A 33 1.81 15.52 -13.17
N ASP A 34 2.21 14.91 -12.06
CA ASP A 34 2.49 15.53 -10.77
C ASP A 34 3.98 15.73 -10.47
N ILE A 35 4.88 15.11 -11.24
CA ILE A 35 6.32 15.17 -10.98
C ILE A 35 6.93 15.97 -12.13
N PRO A 36 7.43 17.20 -11.88
CA PRO A 36 8.16 17.95 -12.88
C PRO A 36 9.27 17.09 -13.46
N THR A 37 9.57 17.24 -14.75
CA THR A 37 10.71 16.56 -15.40
C THR A 37 12.01 16.82 -14.65
N ASP A 38 12.08 17.96 -13.96
CA ASP A 38 13.24 18.43 -13.21
C ASP A 38 13.18 18.02 -11.73
N PHE A 39 12.46 16.95 -11.38
CA PHE A 39 12.36 16.49 -10.00
C PHE A 39 13.73 16.03 -9.47
N ILE A 40 14.30 16.85 -8.59
CA ILE A 40 15.51 16.53 -7.85
C ILE A 40 15.10 15.69 -6.64
N ASN A 41 15.79 14.57 -6.40
CA ASN A 41 15.54 13.73 -5.23
C ASN A 41 16.14 14.33 -3.94
N ASP A 42 15.64 15.51 -3.54
CA ASP A 42 16.04 16.22 -2.33
C ASP A 42 14.85 16.49 -1.40
N LYS A 43 15.14 16.92 -0.16
CA LYS A 43 14.11 17.12 0.87
C LYS A 43 13.09 18.19 0.48
N SER A 44 13.53 19.28 -0.13
CA SER A 44 12.70 20.41 -0.59
C SER A 44 11.71 19.97 -1.65
N SER A 45 12.17 19.26 -2.68
CA SER A 45 11.36 18.73 -3.77
C SER A 45 10.29 17.77 -3.25
N HIS A 46 10.64 16.87 -2.32
CA HIS A 46 9.66 15.97 -1.69
C HIS A 46 8.62 16.73 -0.86
N ALA A 47 9.03 17.77 -0.11
CA ALA A 47 8.12 18.60 0.68
C ALA A 47 7.15 19.39 -0.23
N ASN A 48 7.66 20.01 -1.29
CA ASN A 48 6.87 20.73 -2.29
C ASN A 48 5.88 19.78 -2.99
N LEU A 49 6.32 18.58 -3.36
CA LEU A 49 5.44 17.57 -3.96
C LEU A 49 4.29 17.16 -3.02
N LEU A 50 4.56 16.99 -1.72
CA LEU A 50 3.52 16.72 -0.73
C LEU A 50 2.55 17.90 -0.59
N TYR A 51 3.06 19.12 -0.55
CA TYR A 51 2.27 20.35 -0.53
C TYR A 51 1.32 20.42 -1.72
N TYR A 52 1.82 20.29 -2.95
CA TYR A 52 0.99 20.35 -4.15
C TYR A 52 -0.04 19.21 -4.24
N ARG A 53 0.33 18.00 -3.81
CA ARG A 53 -0.62 16.88 -3.75
C ARG A 53 -1.76 17.13 -2.77
N TRP A 54 -1.45 17.73 -1.62
CA TRP A 54 -2.46 18.13 -0.66
C TRP A 54 -3.31 19.30 -1.19
N LEU A 55 -2.69 20.36 -1.69
CA LEU A 55 -3.36 21.56 -2.20
C LEU A 55 -4.37 21.22 -3.29
N ASN A 56 -3.97 20.36 -4.22
CA ASN A 56 -4.83 19.92 -5.32
C ASN A 56 -5.88 18.87 -4.91
N GLY A 57 -5.90 18.43 -3.64
CA GLY A 57 -6.83 17.41 -3.15
C GLY A 57 -6.70 16.05 -3.87
N LYS A 58 -5.56 15.78 -4.51
CA LYS A 58 -5.41 14.63 -5.42
C LYS A 58 -5.60 13.31 -4.67
N SER A 59 -6.46 12.47 -5.21
CA SER A 59 -6.73 11.13 -4.69
C SER A 59 -6.29 10.07 -5.69
N LYS A 60 -5.33 9.24 -5.28
CA LYS A 60 -4.86 8.11 -6.08
C LYS A 60 -5.65 6.85 -5.75
N ARG A 61 -6.24 6.20 -6.75
CA ARG A 61 -6.83 4.87 -6.59
C ARG A 61 -5.72 3.81 -6.63
N ILE A 62 -5.64 2.99 -5.59
CA ILE A 62 -4.69 1.90 -5.45
C ILE A 62 -5.45 0.59 -5.61
N THR A 63 -4.99 -0.27 -6.53
CA THR A 63 -5.60 -1.56 -6.80
C THR A 63 -4.59 -2.69 -6.58
N SER A 64 -5.01 -3.78 -5.94
CA SER A 64 -4.20 -4.98 -5.73
C SER A 64 -4.85 -6.17 -6.42
N ARG A 65 -4.35 -6.50 -7.62
CA ARG A 65 -4.80 -7.68 -8.37
C ARG A 65 -4.56 -9.00 -7.60
N ARG A 66 -3.53 -9.05 -6.75
CA ARG A 66 -3.20 -10.23 -5.95
C ARG A 66 -4.24 -10.53 -4.86
N LEU A 67 -4.80 -9.48 -4.25
CA LEU A 67 -5.77 -9.56 -3.16
C LEU A 67 -7.22 -9.33 -3.61
N GLY A 68 -7.43 -8.82 -4.82
CA GLY A 68 -8.75 -8.44 -5.31
C GLY A 68 -9.36 -7.29 -4.50
N ILE A 69 -8.56 -6.27 -4.19
CA ILE A 69 -8.99 -5.10 -3.41
C ILE A 69 -8.60 -3.81 -4.12
N SER A 70 -9.32 -2.75 -3.84
CA SER A 70 -8.89 -1.38 -4.12
C SER A 70 -9.25 -0.43 -3.00
N TYR A 71 -8.54 0.69 -2.94
CA TYR A 71 -8.84 1.79 -2.02
C TYR A 71 -8.23 3.07 -2.58
N ASN A 72 -8.74 4.20 -2.12
CA ASN A 72 -8.20 5.50 -2.45
C ASN A 72 -7.17 5.93 -1.40
N SER A 73 -6.18 6.68 -1.86
CA SER A 73 -5.14 7.26 -1.04
C SER A 73 -4.91 8.71 -1.42
N ASN A 74 -5.08 9.62 -0.47
CA ASN A 74 -4.81 11.04 -0.65
C ASN A 74 -3.97 11.59 0.50
N ILE A 75 -3.39 12.76 0.27
CA ILE A 75 -2.63 13.52 1.28
C ILE A 75 -3.59 14.51 1.93
N GLN A 76 -3.58 14.57 3.25
CA GLN A 76 -4.37 15.52 4.04
C GLN A 76 -3.44 16.30 4.95
N ALA A 77 -3.70 17.60 5.11
CA ALA A 77 -3.12 18.36 6.20
C ALA A 77 -3.63 17.84 7.55
N ARG A 78 -2.81 18.01 8.57
CA ARG A 78 -3.18 17.73 9.95
C ARG A 78 -3.69 19.00 10.62
N ASP A 79 -4.62 18.81 11.54
CA ASP A 79 -5.23 19.90 12.29
C ASP A 79 -4.24 20.41 13.34
N PHE A 80 -3.97 21.72 13.36
CA PHE A 80 -2.98 22.35 14.24
C PHE A 80 -3.25 22.09 15.74
N SER A 81 -4.52 22.02 16.13
CA SER A 81 -4.92 21.70 17.51
C SER A 81 -4.51 20.28 17.92
N THR A 82 -4.48 19.33 16.97
CA THR A 82 -4.08 17.94 17.24
C THR A 82 -2.58 17.76 17.29
N THR A 83 -1.82 18.49 16.45
CA THR A 83 -0.35 18.45 16.46
C THR A 83 0.21 18.94 17.78
N LEU A 84 -0.29 20.08 18.28
CA LEU A 84 0.18 20.66 19.53
C LEU A 84 -0.07 19.74 20.73
N LYS A 85 -1.27 19.15 20.82
CA LYS A 85 -1.64 18.26 21.94
C LYS A 85 -0.89 16.94 21.97
N THR A 86 -0.53 16.39 20.80
CA THR A 86 0.12 15.06 20.71
C THR A 86 1.63 15.13 20.54
N GLY A 87 2.22 16.31 20.38
CA GLY A 87 3.64 16.49 20.11
C GLY A 87 4.10 15.94 18.75
N ILE A 88 3.16 15.60 17.86
CA ILE A 88 3.48 15.00 16.57
C ILE A 88 3.86 16.08 15.57
N LYS A 89 5.08 15.96 15.02
CA LYS A 89 5.71 16.98 14.14
C LYS A 89 5.33 16.88 12.66
N HIS A 90 4.61 15.83 12.25
CA HIS A 90 4.24 15.63 10.84
C HIS A 90 3.11 16.58 10.41
N MET A 91 3.39 17.47 9.46
CA MET A 91 2.41 18.40 8.88
C MET A 91 1.32 17.69 8.07
N TYR A 92 1.72 16.69 7.28
CA TYR A 92 0.83 15.92 6.41
C TYR A 92 0.59 14.51 6.94
N ARG A 93 -0.54 13.94 6.52
CA ARG A 93 -0.90 12.55 6.74
C ARG A 93 -1.49 11.95 5.47
N LYS A 94 -1.22 10.67 5.24
CA LYS A 94 -1.89 9.90 4.20
C LYS A 94 -3.23 9.40 4.74
N CYS A 95 -4.31 9.60 4.01
CA CYS A 95 -5.59 8.98 4.33
C CYS A 95 -5.88 7.87 3.33
N LEU A 96 -6.26 6.69 3.84
CA LEU A 96 -6.76 5.55 3.07
C LEU A 96 -8.26 5.46 3.28
N ASN A 97 -9.05 5.42 2.21
CA ASN A 97 -10.51 5.33 2.28
C ASN A 97 -11.10 4.61 1.05
N LYS A 98 -12.43 4.52 0.99
CA LYS A 98 -13.18 3.91 -0.13
C LYS A 98 -12.65 2.51 -0.48
N PHE A 99 -12.56 1.66 0.53
CA PHE A 99 -12.15 0.28 0.32
C PHE A 99 -13.22 -0.50 -0.43
N GLU A 100 -12.78 -1.31 -1.38
CA GLU A 100 -13.64 -2.14 -2.20
C GLU A 100 -12.98 -3.48 -2.49
N ARG A 101 -13.82 -4.51 -2.66
CA ARG A 101 -13.42 -5.87 -3.02
C ARG A 101 -13.71 -6.12 -4.50
N ASN A 102 -12.73 -5.79 -5.33
CA ASN A 102 -12.77 -5.98 -6.78
C ASN A 102 -12.13 -7.32 -7.14
N LEU A 103 -12.94 -8.37 -7.06
CA LEU A 103 -12.52 -9.75 -7.34
C LEU A 103 -12.40 -9.99 -8.85
N SER A 104 -11.51 -10.92 -9.21
CA SER A 104 -11.37 -11.40 -10.58
C SER A 104 -12.64 -12.12 -11.05
N PRO A 105 -13.06 -11.97 -12.32
CA PRO A 105 -14.18 -12.73 -12.88
C PRO A 105 -13.87 -14.24 -12.97
N ASN A 106 -12.60 -14.61 -13.14
CA ASN A 106 -12.18 -16.01 -13.10
C ASN A 106 -12.31 -16.60 -11.68
N LEU A 107 -13.16 -17.61 -11.52
CA LEU A 107 -13.45 -18.29 -10.25
C LEU A 107 -12.21 -18.84 -9.53
N ARG A 108 -11.25 -19.42 -10.27
CA ARG A 108 -10.02 -19.96 -9.68
C ARG A 108 -9.19 -18.84 -9.06
N THR A 109 -9.06 -17.73 -9.78
CA THR A 109 -8.32 -16.55 -9.32
C THR A 109 -9.05 -15.86 -8.16
N GLN A 110 -10.38 -15.75 -8.24
CA GLN A 110 -11.22 -15.19 -7.17
C GLN A 110 -11.03 -15.94 -5.85
N LYS A 111 -11.10 -17.28 -5.88
CA LYS A 111 -10.85 -18.12 -4.69
C LYS A 111 -9.46 -17.83 -4.09
N GLN A 112 -8.42 -17.72 -4.92
CA GLN A 112 -7.08 -17.40 -4.43
C GLN A 112 -6.96 -15.99 -3.84
N GLN A 113 -7.58 -14.99 -4.47
CA GLN A 113 -7.63 -13.62 -3.95
C GLN A 113 -8.29 -13.59 -2.57
N ASP A 114 -9.40 -14.30 -2.42
CA ASP A 114 -10.12 -14.39 -1.15
C ASP A 114 -9.29 -15.04 -0.05
N ILE A 115 -8.66 -16.19 -0.33
CA ILE A 115 -7.75 -16.87 0.61
C ILE A 115 -6.62 -15.94 1.05
N ARG A 116 -6.00 -15.20 0.12
CA ARG A 116 -4.89 -14.29 0.43
C ARG A 116 -5.34 -13.08 1.24
N PHE A 117 -6.51 -12.54 0.95
CA PHE A 117 -7.09 -11.46 1.73
C PHE A 117 -7.42 -11.91 3.15
N LYS A 118 -8.12 -13.04 3.31
CA LYS A 118 -8.40 -13.66 4.62
C LYS A 118 -7.11 -13.92 5.40
N ARG A 119 -6.06 -14.41 4.74
CA ARG A 119 -4.73 -14.58 5.36
C ARG A 119 -4.14 -13.24 5.83
N SER A 120 -4.32 -12.17 5.06
CA SER A 120 -3.86 -10.83 5.44
C SER A 120 -4.61 -10.30 6.66
N CYS A 121 -5.93 -10.49 6.70
CA CYS A 121 -6.76 -10.18 7.88
C CYS A 121 -6.27 -10.95 9.11
N ARG A 122 -6.11 -12.28 9.02
CA ARG A 122 -5.59 -13.10 10.13
C ARG A 122 -4.23 -12.60 10.60
N ARG A 123 -3.29 -12.32 9.69
CA ARG A 123 -1.95 -11.82 10.05
C ARG A 123 -2.00 -10.52 10.84
N VAL A 124 -2.94 -9.63 10.53
CA VAL A 124 -3.09 -8.34 11.22
C VAL A 124 -3.83 -8.53 12.54
N PHE A 125 -4.97 -9.22 12.52
CA PHE A 125 -5.84 -9.35 13.70
C PHE A 125 -5.32 -10.34 14.73
N ASN A 126 -4.49 -11.30 14.37
CA ASN A 126 -3.82 -12.18 15.34
C ASN A 126 -2.78 -11.43 16.21
N LYS A 127 -2.42 -10.18 15.87
CA LYS A 127 -1.58 -9.32 16.72
C LYS A 127 -2.37 -8.68 17.86
N MET A 128 -3.68 -8.82 17.84
CA MET A 128 -4.55 -8.33 18.89
C MET A 128 -4.31 -9.11 20.17
N ARG A 129 -4.06 -8.40 21.26
CA ARG A 129 -3.91 -8.98 22.59
C ARG A 129 -5.17 -8.66 23.38
N LEU A 130 -5.99 -9.67 23.59
CA LEU A 130 -7.17 -9.59 24.44
C LEU A 130 -6.94 -10.38 25.73
N PRO A 131 -7.53 -9.96 26.86
CA PRO A 131 -7.68 -10.82 28.02
C PRO A 131 -8.42 -12.10 27.64
N SER A 132 -8.02 -13.25 28.20
CA SER A 132 -8.53 -14.57 27.83
C SER A 132 -10.06 -14.70 27.91
N ASN A 133 -10.71 -13.92 28.78
CA ASN A 133 -12.16 -13.98 28.99
C ASN A 133 -12.96 -12.99 28.13
N ARG A 134 -12.31 -12.20 27.27
CA ARG A 134 -12.97 -11.19 26.45
C ARG A 134 -13.00 -11.60 24.98
N LYS A 135 -14.18 -11.54 24.36
CA LYS A 135 -14.34 -11.69 22.91
C LYS A 135 -14.01 -10.38 22.19
N ALA A 136 -13.48 -10.50 20.98
CA ALA A 136 -13.15 -9.36 20.13
C ALA A 136 -14.42 -8.62 19.68
N THR A 137 -14.42 -7.31 19.87
CA THR A 137 -15.47 -6.41 19.38
C THR A 137 -15.04 -5.75 18.07
N ASN A 138 -15.99 -5.21 17.30
CA ASN A 138 -15.71 -4.47 16.07
C ASN A 138 -14.76 -3.28 16.31
N GLN A 139 -14.85 -2.64 17.47
CA GLN A 139 -13.96 -1.54 17.84
C GLN A 139 -12.52 -2.01 18.00
N ASP A 140 -12.29 -3.20 18.55
CA ASP A 140 -10.95 -3.75 18.71
C ASP A 140 -10.31 -4.06 17.34
N TYR A 141 -11.09 -4.63 16.41
CA TYR A 141 -10.64 -4.83 15.02
C TYR A 141 -10.28 -3.51 14.36
N LEU A 142 -11.10 -2.47 14.52
CA LEU A 142 -10.81 -1.13 14.01
C LEU A 142 -9.55 -0.52 14.65
N ALA A 143 -9.34 -0.71 15.95
CA ALA A 143 -8.16 -0.21 16.66
C ALA A 143 -6.88 -0.88 16.14
N ILE A 144 -6.87 -2.21 16.02
CA ILE A 144 -5.74 -2.98 15.49
C ILE A 144 -5.49 -2.66 14.03
N ALA A 145 -6.55 -2.53 13.23
CA ALA A 145 -6.46 -2.11 11.84
C ALA A 145 -5.81 -0.73 11.70
N ARG A 146 -6.22 0.26 12.51
CA ARG A 146 -5.59 1.59 12.52
C ARG A 146 -4.12 1.52 12.94
N LYS A 147 -3.80 0.78 14.01
CA LYS A 147 -2.43 0.59 14.51
C LYS A 147 -1.50 -0.01 13.45
N HIS A 148 -2.01 -0.91 12.61
CA HIS A 148 -1.24 -1.57 11.56
C HIS A 148 -1.49 -1.01 10.16
N HIS A 149 -2.12 0.16 10.05
CA HIS A 149 -2.42 0.83 8.79
C HIS A 149 -3.14 -0.07 7.76
N PHE A 150 -4.03 -0.92 8.22
CA PHE A 150 -4.68 -1.97 7.44
C PHE A 150 -6.16 -1.68 7.19
N ILE A 151 -6.54 -1.44 5.93
CA ILE A 151 -7.92 -1.21 5.54
C ILE A 151 -8.58 -2.52 5.08
N PHE A 152 -9.78 -2.81 5.57
CA PHE A 152 -10.42 -4.11 5.32
C PHE A 152 -11.94 -4.08 5.14
N MET A 153 -12.58 -2.93 5.36
CA MET A 153 -14.02 -2.76 5.22
C MET A 153 -14.37 -1.42 4.54
N ASN A 154 -15.52 -1.36 3.87
CA ASN A 154 -15.84 -0.28 2.93
C ASN A 154 -15.91 1.11 3.59
N ASN A 155 -16.54 1.20 4.77
CA ASN A 155 -16.75 2.46 5.49
C ASN A 155 -15.62 2.79 6.49
N GLN A 156 -14.42 2.29 6.24
CA GLN A 156 -13.25 2.57 7.06
C GLN A 156 -12.39 3.67 6.41
N TRP A 157 -11.88 4.56 7.25
CA TRP A 157 -10.76 5.42 6.91
C TRP A 157 -9.61 5.23 7.88
N ILE A 158 -8.38 5.35 7.35
CA ILE A 158 -7.16 5.23 8.13
C ILE A 158 -6.26 6.41 7.81
N LYS A 159 -5.77 7.07 8.85
CA LYS A 159 -4.84 8.20 8.75
C LYS A 159 -3.46 7.72 9.18
N ILE A 160 -2.46 7.93 8.33
CA ILE A 160 -1.08 7.45 8.48
C ILE A 160 -0.15 8.67 8.45
N PRO A 161 0.76 8.88 9.41
CA PRO A 161 1.75 9.96 9.34
C PRO A 161 2.70 9.75 8.14
N ILE A 162 3.16 10.85 7.53
CA ILE A 162 4.14 10.87 6.44
C ILE A 162 5.42 11.54 6.95
#